data_AF-A0A0R3E6R2-F1
#
_entry.id   AF-A0A0R3E6R2-F1
#
_cell.length_a   1.000
_cell.length_b   1.000
_cell.length_c   1.000
_cell.angle_alpha   90.00
_cell.angle_beta   90.00
_cell.angle_gamma   90.00
#
_symmetry.space_group_name_H-M   'P 1'
#
loop_
_entity.id
_entity.type
_entity.pdbx_description
1 polymer ?
#
loop_
_entity_poly.entity_id
_entity_poly.type
_entity_poly.pdbx_seq_one_letter_code
_entity_poly.pdbx_strand_id
1 'polypeptide(L)'
;MGATSRSLVELIESAARRHDGASGRRLAEIAQRGGHEVSHATLNRLRQGTYASRPSDTSIRAVAYLAEVPETVAFAAAGVRAPMAERYEPPAEAQRMSTPQRKAVDQLLRAFLGDQVPANRIDGVDFSPLLAIREQLDAAAAADDSARLTEAVQCAVRVIDEVTAALFAAAANDDGDDDSCSDAEPQQPWPPIDSANLIGVAP
;
A
#
# COMPACT_ATOMS: atom_id res chain seq x y z
N MET A 1 -3.81 16.65 31.14
CA MET A 1 -3.66 17.88 30.31
C MET A 1 -3.90 17.47 28.87
N GLY A 2 -5.05 17.82 28.30
CA GLY A 2 -5.39 17.47 26.91
C GLY A 2 -4.42 18.15 25.95
N ALA A 3 -3.80 17.39 25.06
CA ALA A 3 -2.99 17.94 23.99
C ALA A 3 -3.89 18.85 23.15
N THR A 4 -3.64 20.15 23.18
CA THR A 4 -4.18 21.06 22.17
C THR A 4 -3.63 20.58 20.82
N SER A 5 -4.42 19.81 20.09
CA SER A 5 -4.04 19.28 18.78
C SER A 5 -3.89 20.45 17.82
N ARG A 6 -2.67 20.99 17.74
CA ARG A 6 -2.33 22.03 16.78
C ARG A 6 -2.54 21.48 15.37
N SER A 7 -3.06 22.31 14.48
CA SER A 7 -3.15 21.94 13.05
C SER A 7 -1.80 22.12 12.36
N LEU A 8 -1.60 21.46 11.20
CA LEU A 8 -0.42 21.73 10.36
C LEU A 8 -0.30 23.23 9.98
N VAL A 9 -1.43 23.91 9.81
CA VAL A 9 -1.46 25.36 9.56
C VAL A 9 -0.78 26.11 10.69
N GLU A 10 -1.15 25.82 11.94
CA GLU A 10 -0.56 26.46 13.12
C GLU A 10 0.94 26.17 13.26
N LEU A 11 1.39 24.96 12.91
CA LEU A 11 2.81 24.61 12.93
C LEU A 11 3.59 25.38 11.87
N ILE A 12 3.03 25.57 10.67
CA ILE A 12 3.67 26.35 9.61
C ILE A 12 3.70 27.84 9.97
N GLU A 13 2.63 28.38 10.57
CA GLU A 13 2.64 29.76 11.07
C GLU A 13 3.63 29.95 12.22
N SER A 14 3.78 28.95 13.09
CA SER A 14 4.81 28.95 14.13
C SER A 14 6.22 28.91 13.53
N ALA A 15 6.43 28.13 12.46
CA ALA A 15 7.70 28.11 11.75
C ALA A 15 7.99 29.47 11.09
N ALA A 16 7.01 30.08 10.42
CA ALA A 16 7.15 31.39 9.80
C ALA A 16 7.58 32.45 10.83
N ARG A 17 6.92 32.51 12.00
CA ARG A 17 7.31 33.44 13.09
C ARG A 17 8.73 33.22 13.61
N ARG A 18 9.17 31.96 13.70
CA ARG A 18 10.52 31.63 14.14
C ARG A 18 11.60 32.06 13.15
N HIS A 19 11.30 31.95 11.86
CA HIS A 19 12.20 32.32 10.78
C HIS A 19 11.91 33.74 10.27
N ASP A 20 11.75 34.71 11.17
CA ASP A 20 11.57 36.14 10.87
C ASP A 20 10.43 36.48 9.89
N GLY A 21 9.31 35.76 9.96
CA GLY A 21 8.19 35.92 9.04
C GLY A 21 8.45 35.34 7.64
N ALA A 22 9.33 34.34 7.53
CA ALA A 22 9.72 33.72 6.27
C ALA A 22 8.51 33.33 5.41
N SER A 23 8.60 33.65 4.12
CA SER A 23 7.63 33.18 3.11
C SER A 23 7.75 31.66 2.90
N GLY A 24 6.72 31.04 2.33
CA GLY A 24 6.75 29.60 2.01
C GLY A 24 7.94 29.16 1.14
N ARG A 25 8.45 30.05 0.27
CA ARG A 25 9.68 29.82 -0.50
C ARG A 25 10.90 29.75 0.42
N ARG A 26 11.05 30.73 1.31
CA ARG A 26 12.19 30.78 2.23
C ARG A 26 12.17 29.62 3.22
N LEU A 27 11.00 29.22 3.69
CA LEU A 27 10.82 28.03 4.53
C LEU A 27 11.24 26.75 3.80
N ALA A 28 10.89 26.59 2.52
CA ALA A 28 11.33 25.44 1.74
C ALA A 28 12.86 25.37 1.61
N GLU A 29 13.52 26.50 1.36
CA GLU A 29 14.99 26.57 1.32
C GLU A 29 15.64 26.21 2.66
N ILE A 30 15.02 26.60 3.78
CA ILE A 30 15.50 26.25 5.13
C ILE A 30 15.36 24.74 5.37
N ALA A 31 14.22 24.15 5.01
CA ALA A 31 13.99 22.73 5.14
C ALA A 31 14.96 21.91 4.27
N GLN A 32 15.17 22.32 3.02
CA GLN A 32 16.08 21.65 2.08
C GLN A 32 17.53 21.71 2.56
N ARG A 33 17.98 22.84 3.13
CA ARG A 33 19.31 22.92 3.78
C ARG A 33 19.44 21.99 5.00
N GLY A 34 18.33 21.66 5.65
CA GLY A 34 18.26 20.66 6.72
C GLY A 34 18.15 19.21 6.24
N GLY A 35 18.21 18.96 4.92
CA GLY A 35 18.06 17.62 4.34
C GLY A 35 16.62 17.16 4.17
N HIS A 36 15.63 18.04 4.35
CA HIS A 36 14.22 17.71 4.16
C HIS A 36 13.72 18.11 2.77
N GLU A 37 13.16 17.17 2.03
CA GLU A 37 12.61 17.42 0.71
C GLU A 37 11.16 17.92 0.78
N VAL A 38 10.97 19.22 0.57
CA VAL A 38 9.63 19.83 0.50
C VAL A 38 9.61 20.98 -0.51
N SER A 39 8.54 21.09 -1.28
CA SER A 39 8.34 22.20 -2.21
C SER A 39 7.64 23.38 -1.54
N HIS A 40 7.96 24.59 -1.98
CA HIS A 40 7.30 25.81 -1.51
C HIS A 40 5.79 25.81 -1.83
N ALA A 41 5.38 25.21 -2.95
CA ALA A 41 3.98 25.08 -3.34
C ALA A 41 3.22 24.14 -2.39
N THR A 42 3.87 23.07 -1.91
CA THR A 42 3.34 22.19 -0.88
C THR A 42 3.18 22.95 0.43
N LEU A 43 4.21 23.65 0.91
CA LEU A 43 4.14 24.44 2.15
C LEU A 43 3.05 25.51 2.10
N ASN A 44 2.89 26.23 0.98
CA ASN A 44 1.84 27.24 0.84
C ASN A 44 0.44 26.63 0.87
N ARG A 45 0.21 25.51 0.18
CA ARG A 45 -1.10 24.82 0.21
C ARG A 45 -1.43 24.28 1.60
N LEU A 46 -0.44 23.72 2.30
CA LEU A 46 -0.60 23.26 3.68
C LEU A 46 -0.90 24.45 4.62
N ARG A 47 -0.21 25.58 4.46
CA ARG A 47 -0.45 26.80 5.24
C ARG A 47 -1.85 27.37 5.02
N GLN A 48 -2.38 27.27 3.81
CA GLN A 48 -3.73 27.72 3.46
C GLN A 48 -4.82 26.72 3.88
N GLY A 49 -4.45 25.51 4.30
CA GLY A 49 -5.41 24.43 4.57
C GLY A 49 -6.13 23.92 3.32
N THR A 50 -5.65 24.26 2.11
CA THR A 50 -6.27 23.89 0.82
C THR A 50 -5.70 22.60 0.23
N TYR A 51 -4.82 21.93 0.97
CA TYR A 51 -4.22 20.67 0.52
C TYR A 51 -5.27 19.55 0.64
N ALA A 52 -5.93 19.25 -0.48
CA ALA A 52 -7.10 18.35 -0.53
C ALA A 52 -6.77 16.87 -0.27
N SER A 53 -5.52 16.45 -0.49
CA SER A 53 -5.06 15.08 -0.26
C SER A 53 -4.26 14.96 1.03
N ARG A 54 -3.95 13.73 1.46
CA ARG A 54 -3.09 13.51 2.64
C ARG A 54 -1.65 14.00 2.35
N PRO A 55 -1.03 14.83 3.20
CA PRO A 55 0.38 15.22 3.06
C PRO A 55 1.31 14.00 3.18
N SER A 56 2.42 14.00 2.46
CA SER A 56 3.41 12.92 2.57
C SER A 56 4.18 12.97 3.91
N ASP A 57 4.67 11.83 4.37
CA ASP A 57 5.48 11.72 5.59
C ASP A 57 6.71 12.63 5.52
N THR A 58 7.37 12.72 4.37
CA THR A 58 8.49 13.66 4.14
C THR A 58 8.08 15.12 4.36
N SER A 59 6.91 15.52 3.87
CA SER A 59 6.39 16.89 4.06
C SER A 59 6.06 17.16 5.53
N ILE A 60 5.48 16.18 6.23
CA ILE A 60 5.14 16.29 7.65
C ILE A 60 6.41 16.43 8.51
N ARG A 61 7.45 15.63 8.22
CA ARG A 61 8.76 15.74 8.86
C ARG A 61 9.42 17.10 8.60
N ALA A 62 9.31 17.62 7.37
CA ALA A 62 9.82 18.96 7.05
C ALA A 62 9.13 20.05 7.89
N VAL A 63 7.80 19.95 8.09
CA VAL A 63 7.07 20.87 8.97
C VAL A 63 7.51 20.73 10.42
N ALA A 64 7.74 19.50 10.91
CA ALA A 64 8.26 19.26 12.26
C ALA A 64 9.62 19.94 12.47
N TYR A 65 10.53 19.77 11.51
CA TYR A 65 11.85 20.40 11.50
C TYR A 65 11.75 21.94 11.50
N LEU A 66 10.96 22.51 10.60
CA LEU A 66 10.79 23.96 10.49
C LEU A 66 10.17 24.59 11.74
N ALA A 67 9.26 23.88 12.39
CA ALA A 67 8.59 24.32 13.60
C ALA A 67 9.35 23.98 14.89
N GLU A 68 10.48 23.25 14.79
CA GLU A 68 11.26 22.69 15.91
C GLU A 68 10.38 21.95 16.93
N VAL A 69 9.50 21.10 16.43
CA VAL A 69 8.67 20.22 17.26
C VAL A 69 9.03 18.76 16.98
N PRO A 70 8.81 17.84 17.93
CA PRO A 70 8.95 16.41 17.67
C PRO A 70 8.07 15.98 16.50
N GLU A 71 8.56 15.05 15.66
CA GLU A 71 7.80 14.54 14.51
C GLU A 71 6.41 14.04 14.91
N THR A 72 6.29 13.38 16.06
CA THR A 72 5.02 12.89 16.61
C THR A 72 3.95 13.97 16.72
N VAL A 73 4.33 15.22 17.02
CA VAL A 73 3.42 16.37 17.09
C VAL A 73 2.94 16.77 15.69
N ALA A 74 3.83 16.78 14.70
CA ALA A 74 3.46 17.12 13.33
C ALA A 74 2.60 16.03 12.67
N PHE A 75 2.91 14.76 12.92
CA PHE A 75 2.07 13.64 12.48
C PHE A 75 0.69 13.69 13.16
N ALA A 76 0.62 13.92 14.47
CA ALA A 76 -0.65 14.12 15.16
C ALA A 76 -1.45 15.32 14.61
N ALA A 77 -0.76 16.43 14.31
CA ALA A 77 -1.36 17.63 13.71
C ALA A 77 -1.91 17.39 12.30
N ALA A 78 -1.36 16.41 11.59
CA ALA A 78 -1.82 15.95 10.29
C ALA A 78 -2.90 14.86 10.39
N GLY A 79 -3.30 14.45 11.60
CA GLY A 79 -4.29 13.38 11.84
C GLY A 79 -3.75 11.99 11.54
N VAL A 80 -2.43 11.80 11.57
CA VAL A 80 -1.77 10.56 11.13
C VAL A 80 -0.84 10.03 12.21
N ARG A 81 -0.68 8.71 12.28
CA ARG A 81 0.31 8.10 13.16
C ARG A 81 1.69 8.28 12.53
N ALA A 82 2.67 8.72 13.32
CA ALA A 82 4.05 8.77 12.85
C ALA A 82 4.49 7.36 12.40
N PRO A 83 5.13 7.21 11.23
CA PRO A 83 5.72 5.96 10.84
C PRO A 83 6.73 5.55 11.91
N MET A 84 6.65 4.31 12.37
CA MET A 84 7.66 3.78 13.30
C MET A 84 9.03 3.92 12.63
N ALA A 85 10.00 4.45 13.37
CA ALA A 85 11.34 4.75 12.85
C ALA A 85 12.07 3.50 12.33
N GLU A 86 11.67 2.32 12.79
CA GLU A 86 12.28 1.04 12.45
C GLU A 86 11.20 0.09 11.91
N ARG A 87 11.54 -0.61 10.83
CA ARG A 87 10.73 -1.72 10.34
C ARG A 87 10.64 -2.75 11.46
N TYR A 88 9.43 -3.18 11.80
CA TYR A 88 9.27 -4.28 12.74
C TYR A 88 9.87 -5.54 12.13
N GLU A 89 11.00 -5.98 12.67
CA GLU A 89 11.57 -7.29 12.39
C GLU A 89 11.13 -8.27 13.49
N PRO A 90 10.46 -9.38 13.11
CA PRO A 90 10.17 -10.44 14.06
C PRO A 90 11.47 -10.99 14.66
N PRO A 91 11.45 -11.42 15.94
CA PRO A 91 12.60 -12.03 16.57
C PRO A 91 13.03 -13.30 15.81
N ALA A 92 14.31 -13.66 15.87
CA ALA A 92 14.87 -14.78 15.09
C ALA A 92 14.15 -16.11 15.36
N GLU A 93 13.61 -16.30 16.56
CA GLU A 93 12.79 -17.44 16.97
C GLU A 93 11.55 -17.63 16.09
N ALA A 94 11.00 -16.55 15.52
CA ALA A 94 9.85 -16.58 14.63
C ALA A 94 10.09 -17.47 13.40
N GLN A 95 11.35 -17.64 12.98
CA GLN A 95 11.71 -18.50 11.84
C GLN A 95 11.50 -19.99 12.13
N ARG A 96 11.36 -20.39 13.40
CA ARG A 96 11.03 -21.78 13.77
C ARG A 96 9.53 -22.09 13.64
N MET A 97 8.69 -21.09 13.37
CA MET A 97 7.24 -21.30 13.24
C MET A 97 6.92 -22.13 12.01
N SER A 98 6.03 -23.10 12.20
CA SER A 98 5.42 -23.85 11.09
C SER A 98 4.55 -22.93 10.21
N THR A 99 4.27 -23.35 8.98
CA THR A 99 3.43 -22.59 8.04
C THR A 99 2.03 -22.25 8.61
N PRO A 100 1.31 -23.16 9.29
CA PRO A 100 0.03 -22.81 9.92
C PRO A 100 0.14 -21.74 11.02
N GLN A 101 1.22 -21.78 11.81
CA GLN A 101 1.44 -20.79 12.88
C GLN A 101 1.73 -19.40 12.31
N ARG A 102 2.57 -19.30 11.27
CA ARG A 102 2.82 -18.04 10.57
C ARG A 102 1.51 -17.46 10.01
N LYS A 103 0.70 -18.29 9.35
CA LYS A 103 -0.61 -17.88 8.83
C LYS A 103 -1.56 -17.38 9.93
N ALA A 104 -1.56 -18.01 11.10
CA ALA A 104 -2.39 -17.56 12.22
C ALA A 104 -1.96 -16.18 12.76
N VAL A 105 -0.65 -15.94 12.87
CA VAL A 105 -0.10 -14.63 13.27
C VAL A 105 -0.46 -13.55 12.24
N ASP A 106 -0.32 -13.85 10.95
CA ASP A 106 -0.69 -12.92 9.88
C ASP A 106 -2.18 -12.54 9.94
N GLN A 107 -3.06 -13.51 10.20
CA GLN A 107 -4.50 -13.25 10.36
C GLN A 107 -4.79 -12.38 11.58
N LEU A 108 -4.10 -12.62 12.69
CA LEU A 108 -4.22 -11.81 13.90
C LEU A 108 -3.75 -10.37 13.64
N LEU A 109 -2.62 -10.19 12.93
CA LEU A 109 -2.14 -8.87 12.53
C LEU A 109 -3.14 -8.14 11.63
N ARG A 110 -3.72 -8.83 10.63
CA ARG A 110 -4.77 -8.27 9.77
C ARG A 110 -5.98 -7.82 10.57
N ALA A 111 -6.42 -8.61 11.55
CA ALA A 111 -7.54 -8.26 12.42
C ALA A 111 -7.25 -6.99 13.27
N PHE A 112 -6.02 -6.82 13.75
CA PHE A 112 -5.62 -5.62 14.52
C PHE A 112 -5.49 -4.36 13.66
N LEU A 113 -5.05 -4.49 12.41
CA LEU A 113 -4.88 -3.35 11.51
C LEU A 113 -6.21 -2.79 10.99
N GLY A 114 -7.29 -3.56 11.14
CA GLY A 114 -8.57 -3.23 10.53
C GLY A 114 -8.46 -3.24 9.00
N ASP A 115 -9.61 -3.05 8.35
CA ASP A 115 -9.84 -3.15 6.90
C ASP A 115 -9.13 -2.05 6.06
N GLN A 116 -7.84 -1.80 6.31
CA GLN A 116 -7.01 -0.78 5.66
C GLN A 116 -6.36 -1.27 4.36
N VAL A 117 -6.45 -2.57 4.07
CA VAL A 117 -6.40 -3.07 2.70
C VAL A 117 -7.86 -3.18 2.32
N PRO A 118 -8.36 -2.47 1.28
CA PRO A 118 -9.75 -2.64 0.94
C PRO A 118 -9.91 -4.13 0.58
N ALA A 119 -10.72 -4.86 1.36
CA ALA A 119 -10.91 -6.32 1.26
C ALA A 119 -11.46 -6.75 -0.11
N ASN A 120 -11.75 -5.78 -0.96
CA ASN A 120 -12.14 -5.90 -2.34
C ASN A 120 -10.96 -6.07 -3.31
N ARG A 121 -9.69 -6.05 -2.88
CA ARG A 121 -8.55 -6.14 -3.81
C ARG A 121 -7.78 -7.45 -3.66
N ILE A 122 -7.76 -8.26 -4.72
CA ILE A 122 -6.99 -9.51 -4.80
C ILE A 122 -6.06 -9.39 -6.01
N ASP A 123 -4.76 -9.57 -5.79
CA ASP A 123 -3.73 -9.54 -6.84
C ASP A 123 -3.82 -8.30 -7.76
N GLY A 124 -4.09 -7.13 -7.18
CA GLY A 124 -4.22 -5.86 -7.90
C GLY A 124 -5.58 -5.59 -8.54
N VAL A 125 -6.48 -6.58 -8.59
CA VAL A 125 -7.83 -6.51 -9.15
C VAL A 125 -8.82 -6.01 -8.10
N ASP A 126 -9.63 -5.00 -8.43
CA ASP A 126 -10.66 -4.44 -7.55
C ASP A 126 -12.05 -5.06 -7.81
N PHE A 127 -12.61 -5.71 -6.80
CA PHE A 127 -13.90 -6.39 -6.78
C PHE A 127 -15.02 -5.53 -6.17
N SER A 128 -14.77 -4.30 -5.72
CA SER A 128 -15.86 -3.47 -5.17
C SER A 128 -16.95 -3.09 -6.17
N PRO A 129 -16.69 -2.99 -7.50
CA PRO A 129 -17.76 -2.90 -8.49
C PRO A 129 -18.76 -4.07 -8.39
N LEU A 130 -18.29 -5.30 -8.14
CA LEU A 130 -19.14 -6.48 -8.00
C LEU A 130 -19.99 -6.45 -6.72
N LEU A 131 -19.44 -5.92 -5.63
CA LEU A 131 -20.20 -5.75 -4.39
C LEU A 131 -21.28 -4.67 -4.53
N ALA A 132 -20.95 -3.55 -5.18
CA ALA A 132 -21.91 -2.47 -5.43
C ALA A 132 -23.07 -2.92 -6.32
N ILE A 133 -22.80 -3.70 -7.38
CA ILE A 133 -23.87 -4.18 -8.26
C ILE A 133 -24.73 -5.26 -7.60
N ARG A 134 -24.17 -6.07 -6.69
CA ARG A 134 -24.94 -7.00 -5.86
C ARG A 134 -25.95 -6.25 -4.98
N GLU A 135 -25.53 -5.17 -4.33
CA GLU A 135 -26.44 -4.36 -3.51
C GLU A 135 -27.55 -3.71 -4.35
N GLN A 136 -27.22 -3.25 -5.56
CA GLN A 136 -28.21 -2.73 -6.52
C GLN A 136 -29.20 -3.81 -6.98
N LEU A 137 -28.74 -5.04 -7.22
CA LEU A 137 -29.61 -6.18 -7.55
C LEU A 137 -30.53 -6.54 -6.37
N ASP A 138 -29.99 -6.59 -5.15
CA ASP A 138 -30.77 -6.87 -3.94
C ASP A 138 -31.84 -5.78 -3.72
N ALA A 139 -31.50 -4.51 -3.93
CA ALA A 139 -32.43 -3.38 -3.85
C ALA A 139 -33.51 -3.42 -4.95
N ALA A 140 -33.14 -3.75 -6.19
CA ALA A 140 -34.07 -3.86 -7.31
C ALA A 140 -35.02 -5.05 -7.14
N ALA A 141 -34.53 -6.18 -6.63
CA ALA A 141 -35.33 -7.36 -6.31
C ALA A 141 -36.31 -7.07 -5.16
N ALA A 142 -35.88 -6.32 -4.13
CA ALA A 142 -36.74 -5.92 -3.03
C ALA A 142 -37.84 -4.92 -3.43
N ALA A 143 -37.60 -4.13 -4.48
CA ALA A 143 -38.54 -3.12 -4.96
C ALA A 143 -39.64 -3.68 -5.90
N ASP A 144 -39.55 -4.96 -6.29
CA ASP A 144 -40.45 -5.63 -7.26
C ASP A 144 -40.64 -4.83 -8.58
N ASP A 145 -39.58 -4.10 -8.98
CA ASP A 145 -39.55 -3.25 -10.17
C ASP A 145 -38.76 -3.96 -11.28
N SER A 146 -39.49 -4.60 -12.19
CA SER A 146 -38.92 -5.37 -13.31
C SER A 146 -38.02 -4.54 -14.23
N ALA A 147 -38.27 -3.24 -14.39
CA ALA A 147 -37.44 -2.39 -15.23
C ALA A 147 -36.08 -2.12 -14.57
N ARG A 148 -36.10 -1.78 -13.27
CA ARG A 148 -34.87 -1.61 -12.47
C ARG A 148 -34.08 -2.90 -12.33
N LEU A 149 -34.77 -4.03 -12.18
CA LEU A 149 -34.11 -5.33 -12.11
C LEU A 149 -33.40 -5.67 -13.43
N THR A 150 -34.04 -5.39 -14.57
CA THR A 150 -33.43 -5.61 -15.89
C THR A 150 -32.18 -4.73 -16.09
N GLU A 151 -32.26 -3.46 -15.69
CA GLU A 151 -31.12 -2.54 -15.75
C GLU A 151 -29.97 -2.98 -14.84
N ALA A 152 -30.27 -3.38 -13.59
CA ALA A 152 -29.28 -3.90 -12.66
C ALA A 152 -28.61 -5.19 -13.15
N VAL A 153 -29.37 -6.09 -13.78
CA VAL A 153 -28.81 -7.33 -14.37
C VAL A 153 -27.87 -7.02 -15.55
N GLN A 154 -28.25 -6.11 -16.44
CA GLN A 154 -27.38 -5.70 -17.56
C GLN A 154 -26.08 -5.06 -17.05
N CYS A 155 -26.19 -4.21 -16.03
CA CYS A 155 -25.02 -3.61 -15.39
C CYS A 155 -24.14 -4.66 -14.70
N ALA A 156 -24.74 -5.69 -14.06
CA ALA A 156 -24.01 -6.80 -13.45
C ALA A 156 -23.18 -7.59 -14.45
N VAL A 157 -23.74 -7.93 -15.62
CA VAL A 157 -23.00 -8.65 -16.68
C VAL A 157 -21.78 -7.83 -17.10
N ARG A 158 -21.95 -6.53 -17.37
CA ARG A 158 -20.83 -5.67 -17.76
C ARG A 158 -19.74 -5.60 -16.68
N VAL A 159 -20.12 -5.44 -15.42
CA VAL A 159 -19.16 -5.38 -14.31
C VAL A 159 -18.42 -6.71 -14.14
N ILE A 160 -19.10 -7.84 -14.32
CA ILE A 160 -18.47 -9.17 -14.32
C ILE A 160 -17.44 -9.28 -15.44
N ASP A 161 -17.76 -8.85 -16.65
CA ASP A 161 -16.84 -8.90 -17.79
C ASP A 161 -15.60 -8.02 -17.55
N GLU A 162 -15.79 -6.81 -17.02
CA GLU A 162 -14.70 -5.88 -16.69
C GLU A 162 -13.75 -6.45 -15.64
N VAL A 163 -14.28 -7.00 -14.55
CA VAL A 163 -13.45 -7.60 -13.48
C VAL A 163 -12.76 -8.87 -13.98
N THR A 164 -13.44 -9.67 -14.80
CA THR A 164 -12.86 -10.88 -15.41
C THR A 164 -11.70 -10.52 -16.33
N ALA A 165 -11.86 -9.50 -17.16
CA ALA A 165 -10.78 -9.00 -18.02
C ALA A 165 -9.59 -8.48 -17.19
N ALA A 166 -9.85 -7.73 -16.11
CA ALA A 166 -8.82 -7.25 -15.20
C ALA A 166 -8.04 -8.39 -14.52
N LEU A 167 -8.74 -9.47 -14.14
CA LEU A 167 -8.12 -10.65 -13.54
C LEU A 167 -7.15 -11.36 -14.50
N PHE A 168 -7.57 -11.57 -15.75
CA PHE A 168 -6.70 -12.19 -16.75
C PHE A 168 -5.52 -11.29 -17.16
N ALA A 169 -5.72 -9.97 -17.17
CA ALA A 169 -4.63 -9.03 -17.41
C ALA A 169 -3.62 -9.01 -16.26
N ALA A 170 -4.07 -9.11 -15.00
CA ALA A 170 -3.18 -9.17 -13.85
C ALA A 170 -2.31 -10.43 -13.85
N ALA A 171 -2.90 -11.60 -14.19
CA ALA A 171 -2.16 -12.85 -14.30
C ALA A 171 -1.08 -12.83 -15.39
N ALA A 172 -1.35 -12.19 -16.54
CA ALA A 172 -0.38 -12.09 -17.63
C ALA A 172 0.83 -11.20 -17.33
N ASN A 173 0.75 -10.33 -16.32
CA ASN A 173 1.85 -9.45 -15.92
C ASN A 173 2.78 -10.09 -14.87
N ASP A 174 2.41 -11.24 -14.29
CA ASP A 174 3.22 -11.95 -13.27
C ASP A 174 4.23 -12.95 -13.90
N ASP A 175 4.02 -13.33 -15.17
CA ASP A 175 4.89 -14.27 -15.91
C ASP A 175 6.12 -13.59 -16.56
N GLY A 176 6.43 -12.34 -16.21
CA GLY A 176 7.31 -11.45 -17.00
C GLY A 176 8.68 -11.10 -16.41
N ASP A 177 9.15 -11.75 -15.34
CA ASP A 177 10.41 -11.40 -14.67
C ASP A 177 11.27 -12.63 -14.29
N ASP A 178 11.44 -13.56 -15.24
CA ASP A 178 12.54 -14.54 -15.21
C ASP A 178 13.30 -14.51 -16.55
N ASP A 179 13.90 -13.35 -16.85
CA ASP A 179 14.95 -13.23 -17.86
C ASP A 179 16.31 -13.43 -17.19
N SER A 180 16.79 -14.67 -17.19
CA SER A 180 18.20 -15.00 -17.00
C SER A 180 18.62 -16.21 -17.84
N CYS A 181 19.26 -15.88 -18.95
CA CYS A 181 20.35 -16.59 -19.64
C CYS A 181 20.06 -17.91 -20.37
N SER A 182 20.20 -17.80 -21.70
CA SER A 182 20.81 -18.77 -22.63
C SER A 182 21.79 -19.75 -21.99
N ASP A 183 21.63 -21.06 -22.15
CA ASP A 183 22.04 -21.86 -23.30
C ASP A 183 21.53 -23.30 -23.10
N ALA A 184 21.09 -23.94 -24.19
CA ALA A 184 20.48 -25.26 -24.16
C ALA A 184 21.53 -26.37 -23.96
N GLU A 185 21.50 -27.04 -22.80
CA GLU A 185 22.05 -28.40 -22.64
C GLU A 185 20.90 -29.43 -22.50
N PRO A 186 20.95 -30.58 -23.20
CA PRO A 186 19.90 -31.58 -23.11
C PRO A 186 19.92 -32.29 -21.75
N GLN A 187 18.82 -32.14 -21.02
CA GLN A 187 18.57 -32.74 -19.70
C GLN A 187 18.67 -34.28 -19.77
N GLN A 188 19.62 -34.86 -19.04
CA GLN A 188 19.63 -36.29 -18.78
C GLN A 188 18.46 -36.66 -17.84
N PRO A 189 17.66 -37.69 -18.16
CA PRO A 189 16.59 -38.13 -17.28
C PRO A 189 17.13 -38.81 -16.02
N TRP A 190 16.53 -38.45 -14.90
CA TRP A 190 16.73 -39.03 -13.57
C TRP A 190 16.00 -40.38 -13.44
N PRO A 191 16.50 -41.38 -12.68
CA PRO A 191 17.70 -41.39 -11.81
C PRO A 191 18.98 -41.82 -12.55
N PRO A 192 20.18 -41.49 -12.00
CA PRO A 192 21.46 -41.83 -12.61
C PRO A 192 21.67 -43.35 -12.64
N ILE A 193 21.77 -43.92 -13.84
CA ILE A 193 22.19 -45.32 -14.00
C ILE A 193 23.71 -45.34 -13.87
N ASP A 194 24.18 -45.93 -12.77
CA ASP A 194 25.60 -46.12 -12.51
C ASP A 194 26.16 -47.09 -13.57
N SER A 195 26.89 -46.55 -14.54
CA SER A 195 27.41 -47.32 -15.69
C SER A 195 28.57 -48.24 -15.31
N ALA A 196 28.89 -48.36 -14.02
CA ALA A 196 30.02 -49.13 -13.50
C ALA A 196 29.74 -50.64 -13.33
N ASN A 197 28.53 -51.16 -13.61
CA ASN A 197 28.19 -52.56 -13.32
C ASN A 197 27.77 -53.44 -14.51
N LEU A 198 28.14 -53.09 -15.75
CA LEU A 198 27.92 -53.95 -16.93
C LEU A 198 29.22 -54.30 -17.67
N ILE A 199 30.24 -54.77 -16.95
CA ILE A 199 31.29 -55.58 -17.56
C ILE A 199 31.58 -56.78 -16.65
N GLY A 200 31.21 -57.97 -17.13
CA GLY A 200 31.69 -59.24 -16.60
C GLY A 200 30.57 -60.21 -16.25
N VAL A 201 30.25 -61.13 -17.15
CA VAL A 201 30.71 -62.52 -17.09
C VAL A 201 30.08 -63.25 -18.29
N ALA A 202 30.94 -63.66 -19.22
CA ALA A 202 30.70 -64.80 -20.09
C ALA A 202 31.85 -65.78 -19.86
N PRO A 203 31.55 -67.07 -19.79
CA PRO A 203 32.30 -68.03 -20.58
C PRO A 203 31.48 -68.52 -21.78
#